data_AF-A0A6N9UA66-F1
#
_entry.id   AF-A0A6N9UA66-F1
#
_cell.length_a   1.000
_cell.length_b   1.000
_cell.length_c   1.000
_cell.angle_alpha   90.00
_cell.angle_beta   90.00
_cell.angle_gamma   90.00
#
_symmetry.space_group_name_H-M   'P 1'
#
loop_
_entity.id
_entity.type
_entity.pdbx_description
1 polymer ?
#
loop_
_entity_poly.entity_id
_entity_poly.type
_entity_poly.pdbx_seq_one_letter_code
_entity_poly.pdbx_strand_id
1 'polypeptide(L)' 'MPSPPEDSTARGAVALSRVYSAAGIAFHPRSPGHIRALLNRWSVQSPGVVRTELWGTGYGNFTGAYAAIALTTTT' A
#
# COMPACT_ATOMS: atom_id res chain seq x y z
N MET A 1 4.17 14.60 -12.01
CA MET A 1 4.79 13.38 -12.59
C MET A 1 3.69 12.47 -13.08
N PRO A 2 3.76 11.92 -14.30
CA PRO A 2 2.86 10.85 -14.73
C PRO A 2 3.13 9.58 -13.91
N SER A 3 2.07 8.87 -13.51
CA SER A 3 2.17 7.58 -12.82
C SER A 3 2.94 6.57 -13.69
N PRO A 4 3.83 5.74 -13.13
CA PRO A 4 4.46 4.68 -13.89
C PRO A 4 3.40 3.72 -14.45
N PRO A 5 3.63 3.13 -15.65
CA PRO A 5 2.69 2.20 -16.25
C PRO A 5 2.48 1.00 -15.32
N GLU A 6 1.22 0.60 -15.14
CA GLU A 6 0.80 -0.45 -14.18
C GLU A 6 1.59 -1.76 -14.34
N ASP A 7 2.00 -2.08 -15.57
CA ASP A 7 2.83 -3.25 -15.90
C ASP A 7 4.20 -3.26 -15.22
N SER A 8 4.82 -2.10 -15.03
CA SER A 8 6.15 -1.99 -14.40
C SER A 8 6.07 -2.22 -12.90
N THR A 9 5.00 -1.76 -12.25
CA THR A 9 4.73 -2.02 -10.84
C THR A 9 4.36 -3.49 -10.60
N ALA A 10 3.57 -4.10 -11.49
CA ALA A 10 3.25 -5.52 -11.43
C ALA A 10 4.50 -6.41 -11.57
N ARG A 11 5.38 -6.10 -12.54
CA ARG A 11 6.67 -6.80 -12.71
C ARG A 11 7.58 -6.66 -11.49
N GLY A 12 7.67 -5.47 -10.89
CA GLY A 12 8.43 -5.25 -9.66
C GLY A 12 7.88 -6.04 -8.47
N ALA A 13 6.56 -6.11 -8.31
CA ALA A 13 5.92 -6.88 -7.25
C ALA A 13 6.17 -8.40 -7.39
N VAL A 14 6.16 -8.92 -8.62
CA VAL A 14 6.51 -10.33 -8.89
C VAL A 14 7.98 -10.61 -8.56
N ALA A 15 8.89 -9.70 -8.94
CA ALA A 15 10.30 -9.85 -8.62
C ALA A 15 10.55 -9.86 -7.10
N LEU A 16 9.94 -8.94 -6.35
CA LEU A 16 10.00 -8.91 -4.89
C LEU A 16 9.44 -10.19 -4.26
N SER A 17 8.28 -10.66 -4.73
CA SER A 17 7.68 -11.90 -4.22
C SER A 17 8.61 -13.11 -4.36
N ARG A 18 9.36 -13.21 -5.48
CA ARG A 18 10.36 -14.26 -5.68
C ARG A 18 11.54 -14.14 -4.69
N VAL A 19 12.04 -12.93 -4.46
CA VAL A 19 13.13 -12.68 -3.50
C VAL A 19 12.72 -13.07 -2.08
N TYR A 20 11.53 -12.65 -1.64
CA TYR A 20 11.01 -13.01 -0.32
C TYR A 20 10.76 -14.52 -0.18
N SER A 21 10.20 -15.15 -1.22
CA SER A 21 9.98 -16.60 -1.22
C SER A 21 11.29 -17.39 -1.11
N ALA A 22 12.35 -16.94 -1.78
CA ALA A 22 13.67 -17.58 -1.68
C ALA A 22 14.27 -17.46 -0.26
N ALA A 23 13.92 -16.40 0.47
CA ALA A 23 14.28 -16.21 1.87
C ALA A 23 13.34 -16.92 2.87
N GLY A 24 12.34 -17.68 2.39
CA GLY A 24 11.33 -18.32 3.25
C GLY A 24 10.34 -17.34 3.88
N ILE A 25 10.24 -16.12 3.36
CA ILE A 25 9.35 -15.08 3.86
C ILE A 25 8.08 -15.05 3.02
N ALA A 26 6.93 -15.26 3.65
CA ALA A 26 5.64 -15.10 2.98
C ALA A 26 5.38 -13.61 2.68
N PHE A 27 5.38 -13.25 1.39
CA PHE A 27 5.12 -11.90 0.92
C PHE A 27 4.00 -11.88 -0.12
N HIS A 28 2.92 -11.16 0.19
CA HIS A 28 1.74 -11.04 -0.67
C HIS A 28 1.42 -9.56 -0.93
N PRO A 29 1.78 -9.02 -2.11
CA PRO A 29 1.45 -7.64 -2.44
C PRO A 29 -0.07 -7.44 -2.50
N ARG A 30 -0.55 -6.32 -1.95
CA ARG A 30 -1.97 -5.96 -1.94
C ARG A 30 -2.21 -4.73 -2.81
N SER A 31 -3.31 -4.75 -3.55
CA SER A 31 -3.76 -3.59 -4.31
C SER A 31 -4.39 -2.53 -3.38
N PRO A 32 -4.45 -1.26 -3.79
CA PRO A 32 -5.18 -0.23 -3.05
C PRO A 32 -6.64 -0.59 -2.80
N GLY A 33 -7.28 -1.26 -3.77
CA GLY A 33 -8.65 -1.75 -3.64
C GLY A 33 -8.80 -2.78 -2.52
N HIS A 34 -7.83 -3.70 -2.38
CA HIS A 34 -7.81 -4.64 -1.25
C HIS A 34 -7.72 -3.93 0.10
N ILE A 35 -6.88 -2.91 0.20
CA ILE A 35 -6.72 -2.15 1.45
C ILE A 35 -8.01 -1.36 1.77
N ARG A 36 -8.65 -0.75 0.75
CA ARG A 36 -9.94 -0.06 0.94
C ARG A 36 -11.05 -1.02 1.40
N ALA A 37 -11.10 -2.21 0.82
CA ALA A 37 -12.05 -3.25 1.21
C ALA A 37 -11.81 -3.70 2.66
N LEU A 38 -10.54 -3.89 3.06
CA LEU A 38 -10.18 -4.18 4.45
C LEU A 38 -10.67 -3.09 5.38
N LEU A 39 -10.46 -1.82 5.03
CA LEU A 39 -10.76 -0.67 5.88
C LEU A 39 -12.24 -0.24 5.87
N ASN A 40 -13.13 -0.95 5.19
CA ASN A 40 -14.51 -0.49 4.93
C ASN A 40 -15.39 -0.30 6.19
N ARG A 41 -14.97 -0.83 7.35
CA ARG A 41 -15.68 -0.72 8.63
C ARG A 41 -15.25 0.48 9.47
N TRP A 42 -14.21 1.21 9.06
CA TRP A 42 -13.62 2.29 9.85
C TRP A 42 -13.77 3.65 9.17
N SER A 43 -13.69 4.71 9.96
CA SER A 43 -13.59 6.07 9.44
C SER A 43 -12.16 6.34 8.96
N VAL A 44 -11.96 6.28 7.65
CA VAL A 44 -10.66 6.50 7.02
C VAL A 44 -10.39 8.01 6.91
N GLN A 45 -9.29 8.46 7.50
CA GLN A 45 -8.89 9.87 7.49
C GLN A 45 -8.36 10.30 6.12
N SER A 46 -8.57 11.57 5.78
CA SER A 46 -7.98 12.18 4.57
C SER A 46 -6.44 12.11 4.64
N PRO A 47 -5.73 11.73 3.56
CA PRO A 47 -6.16 11.57 2.16
C PRO A 47 -6.72 10.19 1.77
N GLY A 48 -6.90 9.26 2.71
CA GLY A 48 -7.37 7.90 2.43
C GLY A 48 -6.25 6.92 2.06
N VAL A 49 -6.59 5.82 1.37
CA VAL A 49 -5.56 4.85 0.93
C VAL A 49 -4.79 5.42 -0.25
N VAL A 50 -3.57 5.89 0.01
CA VAL A 50 -2.65 6.45 -0.99
C VAL A 50 -1.22 5.94 -0.73
N ARG A 51 -0.30 6.18 -1.67
CA ARG A 51 1.12 5.84 -1.49
C ARG A 51 1.67 6.59 -0.28
N THR A 52 2.57 5.96 0.48
CA THR A 52 3.18 6.53 1.70
C THR A 52 3.79 7.91 1.47
N GLU A 53 4.43 8.14 0.32
CA GLU A 53 5.00 9.45 -0.05
C GLU A 53 3.96 10.58 -0.19
N LEU A 54 2.67 10.24 -0.35
CA LEU A 54 1.57 11.18 -0.46
C LEU A 54 0.88 11.43 0.89
N TRP A 55 1.23 10.71 1.94
CA TRP A 55 0.65 10.86 3.28
C TRP A 55 1.27 12.02 4.09
N GLY A 56 2.43 12.53 3.67
CA GLY A 56 3.11 13.67 4.28
C GLY A 56 4.59 13.41 4.54
N THR A 57 5.35 14.47 4.81
CA THR A 57 6.82 14.43 4.95
C THR A 57 7.32 13.61 6.13
N GLY A 58 6.47 13.32 7.12
CA GLY A 58 6.79 12.45 8.26
C GLY A 58 6.69 10.95 7.98
N TYR A 59 6.06 10.56 6.87
CA TYR A 59 5.96 9.18 6.42
C TYR A 59 7.03 8.99 5.34
N GLY A 60 8.14 8.33 5.71
CA GLY A 60 9.34 8.23 4.88
C GLY A 60 9.08 7.83 3.42
N ASN A 61 10.07 8.10 2.56
CA ASN A 61 9.98 7.82 1.13
C ASN A 61 10.10 6.30 0.85
N PHE A 62 9.03 5.56 1.15
CA PHE A 62 8.91 4.15 0.85
C PHE A 62 8.26 3.96 -0.52
N THR A 63 9.06 3.59 -1.51
CA THR A 63 8.55 3.22 -2.83
C THR A 63 7.88 1.84 -2.75
N GLY A 64 6.64 1.74 -3.22
CA GLY A 64 5.89 0.48 -3.25
C GLY A 64 5.02 0.18 -2.02
N ALA A 65 4.88 1.12 -1.08
CA ALA A 65 3.96 1.01 0.06
C ALA A 65 2.75 1.94 -0.08
N TYR A 66 1.60 1.47 0.39
CA TYR A 66 0.40 2.27 0.61
C TYR A 66 0.16 2.42 2.10
N ALA A 67 -0.37 3.56 2.51
CA ALA A 67 -0.75 3.82 3.89
C ALA A 67 -2.20 4.32 3.96
N ALA A 68 -2.80 4.15 5.13
CA ALA A 68 -4.05 4.78 5.52
C ALA A 68 -4.14 4.86 7.05
N ILE A 69 -4.79 5.91 7.55
CA ILE A 69 -5.17 6.03 8.96
C ILE A 69 -6.67 5.78 9.06
N ALA A 70 -7.06 4.84 9.90
CA ALA A 70 -8.44 4.45 10.11
C ALA A 70 -8.77 4.51 11.60
N LEU A 71 -9.84 5.19 11.96
CA LEU A 71 -10.29 5.34 13.33
C LEU A 71 -11.54 4.49 13.57
N THR A 72 -11.59 3.84 14.72
CA THR A 72 -12.83 3.24 15.24
C THR A 72 -13.75 4.38 15.64
N THR A 73 -14.96 4.41 15.10
CA THR A 73 -16.02 5.26 15.62
C THR A 73 -16.52 4.62 16.92
N THR A 74 -16.06 5.12 18.07
CA THR A 74 -16.75 4.89 19.34
C THR A 74 -18.09 5.61 19.28
N THR A 75 -19.17 4.86 19.04
CA THR A 75 -20.54 5.30 19.33
C THR A 75 -20.82 5.22 20.82
#